data_AF-A0A284S4F1-F1
#
_entry.id   AF-A0A284S4F1-F1
#
_cell.length_a   1.000
_cell.length_b   1.000
_cell.length_c   1.000
_cell.angle_alpha   90.00
_cell.angle_beta   90.00
_cell.angle_gamma   90.00
#
_symmetry.space_group_name_H-M   'P 1'
#
loop_
_entity.id
_entity.type
_entity.pdbx_description
1 polymer ?
#
loop_
_entity_poly.entity_id
_entity_poly.type
_entity_poly.pdbx_seq_one_letter_code
_entity_poly.pdbx_strand_id
1 'polypeptide(L)'
;MTLLLYCPSLYSLFSAFAEGTHSSVQEVILAGNDLSLEPSTIPALIPYFWNLSEFIIPDGFNVPDEFWNALLDAQVHLHYVTSCDSRLTDLFLNYLKGYHGLKELHLCPVSTNTQNIPDEIHTQFFRCRIIPAHVSNLTSVVVQSEYAGSWCFDVPMLEALLLCTNLVYIGISVDQGRAQVKGNENVITNLMENVQHWHHLEQLKIGTPILNDTTVHSPTSDDYNLKKHVCSDIVICITGFQFTDLTPQMFKLRIDTDSQWNFWLCLQEFELPFYTFFPCSSYMERISI
;
A
#
# COMPACT_ATOMS: atom_id res chain seq x y z
N MET A 1 -6.22 -4.24 22.95
CA MET A 1 -7.01 -5.48 22.74
C MET A 1 -7.27 -5.60 21.25
N THR A 2 -6.91 -6.74 20.65
CA THR A 2 -7.12 -7.04 19.22
C THR A 2 -8.43 -7.82 19.07
N LEU A 3 -9.28 -7.39 18.14
CA LEU A 3 -10.54 -8.08 17.83
C LEU A 3 -10.49 -8.65 16.42
N LEU A 4 -10.53 -9.98 16.32
CA LEU A 4 -10.78 -10.72 15.07
C LEU A 4 -12.28 -11.01 14.97
N LEU A 5 -12.95 -10.45 13.96
CA LEU A 5 -14.40 -10.51 13.84
C LEU A 5 -14.83 -11.46 12.72
N TYR A 6 -15.48 -12.57 13.09
CA TYR A 6 -16.12 -13.55 12.19
C TYR A 6 -17.66 -13.58 12.34
N CYS A 7 -18.23 -12.69 13.13
CA CYS A 7 -19.61 -12.83 13.62
C CYS A 7 -20.64 -12.05 12.79
N PRO A 8 -21.84 -12.61 12.53
CA PRO A 8 -22.90 -11.98 11.74
C PRO A 8 -23.60 -10.78 12.43
N SER A 9 -23.24 -10.40 13.66
CA SER A 9 -23.67 -9.12 14.24
C SER A 9 -22.67 -8.57 15.25
N LEU A 10 -21.93 -7.53 14.85
CA LEU A 10 -21.01 -6.78 15.74
C LEU A 10 -21.72 -6.27 17.00
N TYR A 11 -22.97 -5.84 16.84
CA TYR A 11 -23.79 -5.34 17.93
C TYR A 11 -23.89 -6.34 19.10
N SER A 12 -23.98 -7.64 18.81
CA SER A 12 -24.09 -8.68 19.84
C SER A 12 -22.79 -8.88 20.64
N LEU A 13 -21.63 -8.59 20.05
CA LEU A 13 -20.34 -8.64 20.73
C LEU A 13 -20.20 -7.46 21.69
N PHE A 14 -20.61 -6.28 21.25
CA PHE A 14 -20.44 -5.04 22.01
C PHE A 14 -21.57 -4.76 22.99
N SER A 15 -22.77 -5.31 22.79
CA SER A 15 -23.88 -5.24 23.74
C SER A 15 -23.63 -6.00 25.05
N ALA A 16 -22.60 -6.85 25.09
CA ALA A 16 -22.14 -7.51 26.31
C ALA A 16 -21.38 -6.56 27.25
N PHE A 17 -20.93 -5.40 26.77
CA PHE A 17 -20.28 -4.37 27.60
C PHE A 17 -21.33 -3.37 28.11
N ALA A 18 -21.15 -2.89 29.34
CA ALA A 18 -22.07 -1.92 29.92
C ALA A 18 -22.03 -0.58 29.16
N GLU A 19 -23.18 0.07 28.99
CA GLU A 19 -23.26 1.41 28.40
C GLU A 19 -22.35 2.40 29.16
N GLY A 20 -21.58 3.20 28.42
CA GLY A 20 -20.60 4.13 28.99
C GLY A 20 -19.24 3.51 29.35
N THR A 21 -19.04 2.22 29.09
CA THR A 21 -17.72 1.59 29.24
C THR A 21 -16.88 1.89 28.00
N HIS A 22 -15.90 2.79 28.13
CA HIS A 22 -14.89 2.98 27.10
C HIS A 22 -14.06 1.71 26.95
N SER A 23 -14.02 1.15 25.75
CA SER A 23 -13.18 -0.01 25.48
C SER A 23 -11.73 0.41 25.19
N SER A 24 -10.78 -0.43 25.59
CA SER A 24 -9.36 -0.31 25.24
C SER A 24 -9.03 -1.05 23.92
N VAL A 25 -10.01 -1.18 23.03
CA VAL A 25 -9.79 -1.74 21.70
C VAL A 25 -8.93 -0.75 20.92
N GLN A 26 -7.79 -1.25 20.45
CA GLN A 26 -6.80 -0.47 19.70
C GLN A 26 -6.68 -0.98 18.27
N GLU A 27 -7.09 -2.22 18.03
CA GLU A 27 -6.89 -2.92 16.78
C GLU A 27 -8.15 -3.73 16.47
N VAL A 28 -8.70 -3.51 15.28
CA VAL A 28 -9.83 -4.26 14.73
C VAL A 28 -9.43 -4.85 13.40
N ILE A 29 -9.51 -6.17 13.32
CA ILE A 29 -9.31 -6.94 12.09
C ILE A 29 -10.67 -7.51 11.70
N LEU A 30 -11.20 -7.01 10.60
CA LEU A 30 -12.41 -7.56 10.00
C LEU A 30 -12.02 -8.83 9.22
N ALA A 31 -12.85 -9.86 9.29
CA ALA A 31 -12.62 -11.11 8.57
C ALA A 31 -13.95 -11.68 8.06
N GLY A 32 -13.88 -12.41 6.94
CA GLY A 32 -15.03 -13.02 6.29
C GLY A 32 -15.40 -12.33 4.98
N ASN A 33 -15.90 -13.13 4.04
CA ASN A 33 -16.25 -12.68 2.71
C ASN A 33 -17.70 -12.19 2.69
N ASP A 34 -17.98 -11.14 1.92
CA ASP A 34 -19.32 -10.60 1.66
C ASP A 34 -20.08 -10.14 2.93
N LEU A 35 -19.34 -9.74 3.96
CA LEU A 35 -19.91 -9.19 5.18
C LEU A 35 -19.93 -7.66 5.10
N SER A 36 -20.96 -7.05 5.69
CA SER A 36 -21.07 -5.60 5.82
C SER A 36 -21.36 -5.25 7.28
N LEU A 37 -20.81 -4.14 7.76
CA LEU A 37 -21.36 -3.54 8.98
C LEU A 37 -22.75 -2.98 8.66
N GLU A 38 -23.69 -3.18 9.57
CA GLU A 38 -25.03 -2.59 9.48
C GLU A 38 -24.95 -1.10 9.89
N PRO A 39 -25.30 -0.15 9.01
CA PRO A 39 -25.21 1.29 9.30
C PRO A 39 -25.92 1.68 10.60
N SER A 40 -27.06 1.05 10.89
CA SER A 40 -27.86 1.29 12.09
C SER A 40 -27.12 0.95 13.40
N THR A 41 -26.11 0.09 13.34
CA THR A 41 -25.33 -0.33 14.52
C THR A 41 -24.14 0.58 14.81
N ILE A 42 -23.68 1.37 13.82
CA ILE A 42 -22.48 2.20 13.93
C ILE A 42 -22.50 3.13 15.15
N PRO A 43 -23.57 3.90 15.46
CA PRO A 43 -23.56 4.81 16.61
C PRO A 43 -23.31 4.09 17.94
N ALA A 44 -23.78 2.86 18.08
CA ALA A 44 -23.55 2.06 19.29
C ALA A 44 -22.12 1.51 19.38
N LEU A 45 -21.39 1.41 18.27
CA LEU A 45 -20.03 0.89 18.22
C LEU A 45 -18.96 1.95 18.55
N ILE A 46 -19.21 3.22 18.20
CA ILE A 46 -18.22 4.31 18.34
C ILE A 46 -17.62 4.45 19.75
N PRO A 47 -18.38 4.37 20.86
CA PRO A 47 -17.80 4.47 22.20
C PRO A 47 -16.73 3.41 22.49
N TYR A 48 -16.82 2.25 21.82
CA TYR A 48 -15.86 1.16 21.94
C TYR A 48 -14.63 1.33 21.04
N PHE A 49 -14.71 2.19 20.03
CA PHE A 49 -13.60 2.50 19.11
C PHE A 49 -12.84 3.77 19.48
N TRP A 50 -13.09 4.35 20.65
CA TRP A 50 -12.42 5.58 21.10
C TRP A 50 -10.88 5.50 21.06
N ASN A 51 -10.31 4.33 21.35
CA ASN A 51 -8.86 4.09 21.34
C ASN A 51 -8.37 3.36 20.07
N LEU A 52 -9.24 3.22 19.06
CA LEU A 52 -8.92 2.50 17.84
C LEU A 52 -7.80 3.23 17.09
N SER A 53 -6.70 2.52 16.88
CA SER A 53 -5.53 3.02 16.15
C SER A 53 -5.23 2.21 14.90
N GLU A 54 -5.72 0.98 14.80
CA GLU A 54 -5.47 0.09 13.68
C GLU A 54 -6.76 -0.52 13.15
N PHE A 55 -6.93 -0.47 11.83
CA PHE A 55 -8.10 -0.98 11.14
C PHE A 55 -7.73 -1.69 9.85
N ILE A 56 -8.11 -2.96 9.75
CA ILE A 56 -7.85 -3.82 8.59
C ILE A 56 -9.18 -4.24 7.97
N ILE A 57 -9.38 -3.84 6.71
CA ILE A 57 -10.52 -4.18 5.87
C ILE A 57 -10.07 -5.24 4.86
N PRO A 58 -10.53 -6.50 4.99
CA PRO A 58 -10.20 -7.54 4.03
C PRO A 58 -10.99 -7.35 2.74
N ASP A 59 -10.58 -8.06 1.69
CA ASP A 59 -11.33 -8.12 0.44
C ASP A 59 -12.74 -8.70 0.68
N GLY A 60 -13.71 -8.15 -0.05
CA GLY A 60 -15.13 -8.53 0.05
C GLY A 60 -15.85 -8.05 1.32
N PHE A 61 -15.22 -7.25 2.20
CA PHE A 61 -15.90 -6.68 3.37
C PHE A 61 -16.28 -5.22 3.14
N ASN A 62 -17.57 -4.91 3.21
CA ASN A 62 -18.10 -3.57 2.97
C ASN A 62 -18.22 -2.77 4.29
N VAL A 63 -17.53 -1.64 4.37
CA VAL A 63 -17.64 -0.70 5.50
C VAL A 63 -18.56 0.45 5.09
N PRO A 64 -19.70 0.65 5.76
CA PRO A 64 -20.65 1.68 5.40
C PRO A 64 -20.08 3.07 5.68
N ASP A 65 -20.46 4.02 4.85
CA ASP A 65 -20.00 5.41 4.87
C ASP A 65 -20.26 6.12 6.22
N GLU A 66 -21.33 5.74 6.93
CA GLU A 66 -21.65 6.22 8.27
C GLU A 66 -20.55 5.91 9.29
N PHE A 67 -19.79 4.83 9.10
CA PHE A 67 -18.67 4.48 9.97
C PHE A 67 -17.56 5.53 9.92
N TRP A 68 -17.17 5.96 8.71
CA TRP A 68 -16.09 6.93 8.51
C TRP A 68 -16.43 8.31 9.07
N ASN A 69 -17.67 8.76 8.84
CA ASN A 69 -18.17 10.01 9.44
C ASN A 69 -18.20 9.92 10.97
N ALA A 70 -18.66 8.81 11.51
CA ALA A 70 -18.79 8.65 12.95
C ALA A 70 -17.43 8.55 13.66
N LEU A 71 -16.39 7.95 13.05
CA LEU A 71 -15.02 8.02 13.57
C LEU A 71 -14.48 9.47 13.55
N LEU A 72 -14.73 10.19 12.45
CA LEU A 72 -14.29 11.59 12.31
C LEU A 72 -14.94 12.49 13.36
N ASP A 73 -16.26 12.39 13.53
CA ASP A 73 -17.04 13.14 14.51
C ASP A 73 -16.59 12.84 15.95
N ALA A 74 -16.20 11.59 16.21
CA ALA A 74 -15.69 11.14 17.50
C ALA A 74 -14.20 11.46 17.71
N GLN A 75 -13.52 12.08 16.75
CA GLN A 75 -12.07 12.37 16.78
C GLN A 75 -11.21 11.12 17.01
N VAL A 76 -11.68 9.97 16.51
CA VAL A 76 -10.90 8.74 16.50
C VAL A 76 -9.99 8.79 15.27
N HIS A 77 -8.68 8.73 15.51
CA HIS A 77 -7.67 8.83 14.46
C HIS A 77 -6.90 7.52 14.34
N LEU A 78 -6.91 6.93 13.15
CA LEU A 78 -6.16 5.71 12.88
C LEU A 78 -4.69 6.04 12.62
N HIS A 79 -3.80 5.22 13.17
CA HIS A 79 -2.38 5.25 12.86
C HIS A 79 -2.00 4.20 11.80
N TYR A 80 -2.78 3.13 11.68
CA TYR A 80 -2.53 2.00 10.80
C TYR A 80 -3.82 1.64 10.05
N VAL A 81 -3.79 1.71 8.73
CA VAL A 81 -4.95 1.40 7.89
C VAL A 81 -4.54 0.48 6.76
N THR A 82 -5.23 -0.65 6.67
CA THR A 82 -5.13 -1.57 5.53
C THR A 82 -6.50 -1.75 4.91
N SER A 83 -6.63 -1.48 3.61
CA SER A 83 -7.86 -1.72 2.86
C SER A 83 -7.58 -2.52 1.60
N CYS A 84 -8.16 -3.71 1.53
CA CYS A 84 -8.26 -4.51 0.32
C CYS A 84 -9.65 -4.41 -0.32
N ASP A 85 -10.43 -3.38 0.04
CA ASP A 85 -11.76 -3.17 -0.53
C ASP A 85 -11.65 -2.78 -2.02
N SER A 86 -12.45 -3.46 -2.84
CA SER A 86 -12.71 -3.15 -4.24
C SER A 86 -13.18 -1.71 -4.50
N ARG A 87 -13.76 -1.01 -3.52
CA ARG A 87 -14.28 0.34 -3.69
C ARG A 87 -13.83 1.26 -2.55
N LEU A 88 -12.86 2.10 -2.83
CA LEU A 88 -12.49 3.19 -1.94
C LEU A 88 -13.55 4.29 -2.01
N THR A 89 -14.37 4.44 -0.97
CA THR A 89 -15.44 5.45 -0.97
C THR A 89 -14.90 6.86 -0.72
N ASP A 90 -15.62 7.87 -1.22
CA ASP A 90 -15.26 9.28 -0.98
C ASP A 90 -15.20 9.60 0.52
N LEU A 91 -16.06 8.99 1.33
CA LEU A 91 -16.09 9.21 2.78
C LEU A 91 -14.93 8.55 3.50
N PHE A 92 -14.47 7.38 3.06
CA PHE A 92 -13.21 6.80 3.54
C PHE A 92 -12.01 7.72 3.22
N LEU A 93 -11.90 8.19 1.98
CA LEU A 93 -10.82 9.08 1.56
C LEU A 93 -10.87 10.44 2.30
N ASN A 94 -12.07 10.99 2.50
CA ASN A 94 -12.27 12.22 3.27
C ASN A 94 -11.93 12.04 4.74
N TYR A 95 -12.24 10.89 5.33
CA TYR A 95 -11.81 10.54 6.69
C TYR A 95 -10.29 10.54 6.80
N LEU A 96 -9.58 9.84 5.90
CA LEU A 96 -8.11 9.84 5.88
C LEU A 96 -7.52 11.24 5.72
N LYS A 97 -8.14 12.09 4.91
CA LYS A 97 -7.76 13.50 4.74
C LYS A 97 -8.13 14.38 5.94
N GLY A 98 -9.03 13.93 6.81
CA GLY A 98 -9.69 14.72 7.86
C GLY A 98 -8.87 14.92 9.13
N TYR A 99 -7.78 14.15 9.31
CA TYR A 99 -6.93 14.21 10.49
C TYR A 99 -5.44 14.14 10.12
N HIS A 100 -4.57 14.20 11.13
CA HIS A 100 -3.12 14.04 11.01
C HIS A 100 -2.64 12.91 11.93
N GLY A 101 -1.56 12.23 11.54
CA GLY A 101 -0.90 11.23 12.39
C GLY A 101 -0.95 9.80 11.87
N LEU A 102 -1.45 9.58 10.65
CA LEU A 102 -1.40 8.27 10.00
C LEU A 102 0.07 7.88 9.78
N LYS A 103 0.44 6.67 10.24
CA LYS A 103 1.80 6.13 10.14
C LYS A 103 1.91 5.12 9.00
N GLU A 104 0.90 4.26 8.86
CA GLU A 104 0.90 3.24 7.83
C GLU A 104 -0.41 3.23 7.05
N LEU A 105 -0.29 3.25 5.73
CA LEU A 105 -1.42 3.19 4.83
C LEU A 105 -1.17 2.15 3.73
N HIS A 106 -1.97 1.11 3.74
CA HIS A 106 -1.90 0.00 2.79
C HIS A 106 -3.22 -0.07 2.02
N LEU A 107 -3.18 0.28 0.75
CA LEU A 107 -4.30 0.23 -0.18
C LEU A 107 -4.02 -0.83 -1.24
N CYS A 108 -4.90 -1.82 -1.32
CA CYS A 108 -4.89 -2.86 -2.34
C CYS A 108 -6.16 -2.75 -3.19
N PRO A 109 -6.31 -1.68 -3.99
CA PRO A 109 -7.53 -1.45 -4.76
C PRO A 109 -7.70 -2.55 -5.81
N VAL A 110 -8.90 -3.14 -5.82
CA VAL A 110 -9.32 -4.11 -6.83
C VAL A 110 -10.17 -3.36 -7.86
N SER A 111 -9.74 -3.35 -9.14
CA SER A 111 -10.46 -2.66 -10.21
C SER A 111 -11.87 -3.25 -10.36
N THR A 112 -12.90 -2.43 -10.13
CA THR A 112 -14.27 -2.80 -10.49
C THR A 112 -14.52 -2.42 -11.96
N ASN A 113 -15.21 -3.26 -12.72
CA ASN A 113 -15.44 -3.12 -14.18
C ASN A 113 -16.19 -1.83 -14.62
N THR A 114 -16.41 -0.89 -13.72
CA THR A 114 -17.16 0.34 -13.95
C THR A 114 -16.19 1.47 -14.26
N GLN A 115 -16.05 1.78 -15.56
CA GLN A 115 -15.53 3.04 -16.15
C GLN A 115 -14.54 3.82 -15.25
N ASN A 116 -13.23 3.71 -15.53
CA ASN A 116 -12.02 4.30 -14.91
C ASN A 116 -12.06 5.74 -14.31
N ILE A 117 -13.15 6.49 -14.42
CA ILE A 117 -13.30 7.88 -13.99
C ILE A 117 -13.19 8.06 -12.47
N PRO A 118 -13.79 7.21 -11.60
CA PRO A 118 -13.63 7.34 -10.15
C PRO A 118 -12.17 7.17 -9.70
N ASP A 119 -11.45 6.21 -10.28
CA ASP A 119 -10.08 5.90 -9.88
C ASP A 119 -9.10 7.04 -10.17
N GLU A 120 -9.25 7.77 -11.28
CA GLU A 120 -8.40 8.92 -11.56
C GLU A 120 -8.63 10.05 -10.53
N ILE A 121 -9.88 10.33 -10.19
CA ILE A 121 -10.24 11.33 -9.18
C ILE A 121 -9.71 10.91 -7.80
N HIS A 122 -9.91 9.65 -7.41
CA HIS A 122 -9.48 9.11 -6.12
C HIS A 122 -7.97 9.08 -5.97
N THR A 123 -7.26 8.65 -7.01
CA THR A 123 -5.79 8.64 -7.00
C THR A 123 -5.23 10.07 -6.98
N GLN A 124 -5.85 11.01 -7.69
CA GLN A 124 -5.48 12.42 -7.59
C GLN A 124 -5.75 12.97 -6.18
N PHE A 125 -6.90 12.66 -5.59
CA PHE A 125 -7.24 13.07 -4.24
C PHE A 125 -6.26 12.49 -3.21
N PHE A 126 -5.91 11.21 -3.34
CA PHE A 126 -4.92 10.54 -2.52
C PHE A 126 -3.56 11.26 -2.58
N ARG A 127 -3.03 11.50 -3.78
CA ARG A 127 -1.73 12.15 -4.01
C ARG A 127 -1.71 13.60 -3.56
N CYS A 128 -2.77 14.36 -3.80
CA CYS A 128 -2.80 15.81 -3.57
C CYS A 128 -3.36 16.21 -2.20
N ARG A 129 -4.07 15.32 -1.49
CA ARG A 129 -4.78 15.65 -0.24
C ARG A 129 -4.46 14.71 0.91
N ILE A 130 -4.40 13.40 0.68
CA ILE A 130 -4.14 12.42 1.75
C ILE A 130 -2.66 12.38 2.09
N ILE A 131 -1.78 12.12 1.11
CA ILE A 131 -0.32 12.07 1.36
C ILE A 131 0.17 13.37 2.03
N PRO A 132 -0.14 14.58 1.50
CA PRO A 132 0.30 15.84 2.11
C PRO A 132 -0.17 16.05 3.56
N ALA A 133 -1.32 15.48 3.94
CA ALA A 133 -1.83 15.57 5.32
C ALA A 133 -0.97 14.76 6.31
N HIS A 134 -0.23 13.76 5.86
CA HIS A 134 0.48 12.81 6.74
C HIS A 134 2.00 12.75 6.52
N VAL A 135 2.58 13.71 5.79
CA VAL A 135 4.00 13.71 5.41
C VAL A 135 4.98 13.55 6.57
N SER A 136 4.67 14.11 7.74
CA SER A 136 5.53 14.04 8.92
C SER A 136 5.45 12.70 9.65
N ASN A 137 4.41 11.92 9.41
CA ASN A 137 4.06 10.74 10.22
C ASN A 137 4.16 9.42 9.46
N LEU A 138 3.97 9.45 8.14
CA LEU A 138 4.00 8.25 7.31
C LEU A 138 5.39 7.59 7.35
N THR A 139 5.39 6.34 7.79
CA THR A 139 6.54 5.43 7.77
C THR A 139 6.34 4.29 6.78
N SER A 140 5.09 3.98 6.40
CA SER A 140 4.78 2.95 5.42
C SER A 140 3.67 3.41 4.48
N VAL A 141 3.90 3.29 3.17
CA VAL A 141 2.87 3.49 2.16
C VAL A 141 2.91 2.33 1.18
N VAL A 142 1.78 1.64 1.06
CA VAL A 142 1.59 0.52 0.15
C VAL A 142 0.39 0.82 -0.74
N VAL A 143 0.60 0.85 -2.05
CA VAL A 143 -0.44 0.99 -3.07
C VAL A 143 -0.24 -0.14 -4.06
N GLN A 144 -0.85 -1.30 -3.79
CA GLN A 144 -0.72 -2.51 -4.59
C GLN A 144 -2.01 -2.83 -5.32
N SER A 145 -2.18 -2.22 -6.49
CA SER A 145 -3.28 -2.57 -7.39
C SER A 145 -3.06 -3.96 -7.97
N GLU A 146 -4.12 -4.77 -7.99
CA GLU A 146 -4.13 -6.06 -8.69
C GLU A 146 -4.17 -5.86 -10.21
N TYR A 147 -4.81 -4.80 -10.69
CA TYR A 147 -5.02 -4.51 -12.11
C TYR A 147 -4.31 -3.22 -12.56
N ALA A 148 -3.89 -3.18 -13.82
CA ALA A 148 -3.28 -2.00 -14.42
C ALA A 148 -4.28 -0.81 -14.45
N GLY A 149 -3.81 0.39 -14.15
CA GLY A 149 -4.68 1.58 -14.11
C GLY A 149 -4.13 2.78 -13.35
N SER A 150 -5.03 3.65 -12.88
CA SER A 150 -4.70 4.93 -12.23
C SER A 150 -3.97 4.76 -10.89
N TRP A 151 -4.18 3.65 -10.19
CA TRP A 151 -3.52 3.32 -8.92
C TRP A 151 -2.09 2.80 -9.07
N CYS A 152 -1.67 2.46 -10.30
CA CYS A 152 -0.28 2.07 -10.54
C CYS A 152 0.65 3.28 -10.45
N PHE A 153 1.87 3.02 -10.00
CA PHE A 153 2.88 4.01 -9.72
C PHE A 153 3.32 4.76 -10.97
N ASP A 154 3.28 6.08 -10.87
CA ASP A 154 3.65 7.04 -11.91
C ASP A 154 4.44 8.21 -11.33
N VAL A 155 4.84 9.16 -12.18
CA VAL A 155 5.61 10.35 -11.76
C VAL A 155 4.86 11.18 -10.71
N PRO A 156 3.56 11.51 -10.86
CA PRO A 156 2.82 12.21 -9.81
C PRO A 156 2.76 11.46 -8.47
N MET A 157 2.70 10.13 -8.47
CA MET A 157 2.78 9.34 -7.24
C MET A 157 4.16 9.44 -6.60
N LEU A 158 5.23 9.36 -7.39
CA LEU A 158 6.60 9.56 -6.92
C LEU A 158 6.77 10.94 -6.26
N GLU A 159 6.32 12.01 -6.91
CA GLU A 159 6.39 13.37 -6.39
C GLU A 159 5.68 13.51 -5.03
N ALA A 160 4.52 12.87 -4.86
CA ALA A 160 3.81 12.86 -3.60
C ALA A 160 4.60 12.09 -2.51
N LEU A 161 5.13 10.91 -2.83
CA LEU A 161 5.90 10.10 -1.87
C LEU A 161 7.22 10.76 -1.45
N LEU A 162 7.84 11.56 -2.31
CA LEU A 162 9.06 12.30 -1.98
C LEU A 162 8.84 13.37 -0.88
N LEU A 163 7.60 13.75 -0.61
CA LEU A 163 7.26 14.62 0.52
C LEU A 163 7.39 13.90 1.87
N CYS A 164 7.30 12.57 1.89
CA CYS A 164 7.32 11.75 3.10
C CYS A 164 8.74 11.26 3.40
N THR A 165 9.55 12.07 4.08
CA THR A 165 10.98 11.76 4.34
C THR A 165 11.21 10.65 5.36
N ASN A 166 10.19 10.28 6.13
CA ASN A 166 10.25 9.24 7.17
C ASN A 166 9.87 7.83 6.69
N LEU A 167 9.66 7.64 5.38
CA LEU A 167 9.29 6.35 4.82
C LEU A 167 10.37 5.29 5.05
N VAL A 168 9.94 4.16 5.62
CA VAL A 168 10.71 2.94 5.89
C VAL A 168 10.33 1.84 4.90
N TYR A 169 9.06 1.78 4.51
CA TYR A 169 8.53 0.80 3.56
C TYR A 169 7.69 1.47 2.48
N ILE A 170 7.98 1.13 1.23
CA ILE A 170 7.20 1.55 0.06
C ILE A 170 6.77 0.30 -0.69
N GLY A 171 5.47 0.13 -0.90
CA GLY A 171 4.91 -0.90 -1.76
C GLY A 171 4.15 -0.26 -2.92
N ILE A 172 4.48 -0.62 -4.15
CA ILE A 172 3.86 -0.05 -5.36
C ILE A 172 3.57 -1.14 -6.40
N SER A 173 2.67 -0.86 -7.34
CA SER A 173 2.46 -1.67 -8.56
C SER A 173 2.86 -0.87 -9.80
N VAL A 174 3.58 -1.48 -10.74
CA VAL A 174 3.97 -0.86 -12.02
C VAL A 174 3.48 -1.71 -13.18
N ASP A 175 2.59 -1.14 -14.01
CA ASP A 175 2.05 -1.83 -15.17
C ASP A 175 3.03 -1.89 -16.36
N GLN A 176 2.65 -2.66 -17.37
CA GLN A 176 3.42 -2.85 -18.58
C GLN A 176 3.74 -1.52 -19.30
N GLY A 177 2.74 -0.67 -19.47
CA GLY A 177 2.88 0.57 -20.25
C GLY A 177 3.93 1.49 -19.64
N ARG A 178 3.99 1.54 -18.31
CA ARG A 178 4.95 2.35 -17.55
C ARG A 178 6.31 1.68 -17.41
N ALA A 179 6.36 0.35 -17.25
CA ALA A 179 7.62 -0.39 -17.13
C ALA A 179 8.44 -0.40 -18.45
N GLN A 180 7.77 -0.36 -19.60
CA GLN A 180 8.41 -0.45 -20.92
C GLN A 180 8.89 0.89 -21.49
N VAL A 181 8.57 2.02 -20.83
CA VAL A 181 9.12 3.33 -21.17
C VAL A 181 10.64 3.27 -21.08
N LYS A 182 11.36 3.87 -22.03
CA LYS A 182 12.83 3.83 -22.06
C LYS A 182 13.42 5.15 -21.56
N GLY A 183 14.61 5.07 -20.99
CA GLY A 183 15.38 6.24 -20.58
C GLY A 183 14.82 6.90 -19.31
N ASN A 184 15.02 8.21 -19.20
CA ASN A 184 14.67 9.02 -18.04
C ASN A 184 13.15 9.18 -17.81
N GLU A 185 12.32 8.87 -18.79
CA GLU A 185 10.86 8.86 -18.61
C GLU A 185 10.37 7.57 -17.92
N ASN A 186 11.23 6.58 -17.75
CA ASN A 186 10.89 5.34 -17.07
C ASN A 186 10.68 5.58 -15.56
N VAL A 187 9.52 5.21 -15.05
CA VAL A 187 9.14 5.44 -13.64
C VAL A 187 10.00 4.67 -12.64
N ILE A 188 10.51 3.48 -13.02
CA ILE A 188 11.46 2.72 -12.19
C ILE A 188 12.81 3.44 -12.15
N THR A 189 13.27 3.97 -13.28
CA THR A 189 14.51 4.76 -13.33
C THR A 189 14.40 5.98 -12.42
N ASN A 190 13.31 6.74 -12.54
CA ASN A 190 13.04 7.90 -11.67
C ASN A 190 12.97 7.50 -10.18
N LEU A 191 12.36 6.36 -9.85
CA LEU A 191 12.32 5.84 -8.49
C LEU A 191 13.73 5.55 -7.95
N MET A 192 14.56 4.86 -8.75
CA MET A 192 15.93 4.50 -8.35
C MET A 192 16.83 5.72 -8.19
N GLU A 193 16.71 6.74 -9.04
CA GLU A 193 17.45 8.00 -8.92
C GLU A 193 17.10 8.78 -7.63
N ASN A 194 15.87 8.61 -7.15
CA ASN A 194 15.35 9.36 -6.01
C ASN A 194 15.38 8.60 -4.69
N VAL A 195 15.77 7.32 -4.67
CA VAL A 195 15.73 6.48 -3.46
C VAL A 195 16.47 7.06 -2.26
N GLN A 196 17.54 7.81 -2.53
CA GLN A 196 18.35 8.51 -1.52
C GLN A 196 17.61 9.59 -0.73
N HIS A 197 16.45 10.07 -1.21
CA HIS A 197 15.63 11.04 -0.49
C HIS A 197 14.97 10.46 0.76
N TRP A 198 14.74 9.14 0.78
CA TRP A 198 14.13 8.46 1.92
C TRP A 198 15.20 7.90 2.84
N HIS A 199 15.66 8.73 3.78
CA HIS A 199 16.72 8.37 4.72
C HIS A 199 16.34 7.29 5.75
N HIS A 200 15.17 6.70 5.64
CA HIS A 200 14.77 5.61 6.53
C HIS A 200 14.32 4.39 5.75
N LEU A 201 14.38 4.41 4.42
CA LEU A 201 13.87 3.35 3.58
C LEU A 201 14.72 2.09 3.74
N GLU A 202 14.06 1.03 4.20
CA GLU A 202 14.65 -0.29 4.38
C GLU A 202 14.10 -1.28 3.36
N GLN A 203 12.88 -1.07 2.87
CA GLN A 203 12.25 -2.01 1.96
C GLN A 203 11.41 -1.32 0.88
N LEU A 204 11.58 -1.78 -0.34
CA LEU A 204 10.82 -1.38 -1.51
C LEU A 204 10.20 -2.63 -2.16
N LYS A 205 8.88 -2.69 -2.24
CA LYS A 205 8.16 -3.78 -2.92
C LYS A 205 7.56 -3.25 -4.23
N ILE A 206 7.94 -3.86 -5.34
CA ILE A 206 7.44 -3.50 -6.68
C ILE A 206 6.67 -4.68 -7.25
N GLY A 207 5.36 -4.58 -7.17
CA GLY A 207 4.41 -5.50 -7.76
C GLY A 207 4.18 -5.22 -9.24
N THR A 208 3.63 -6.22 -9.91
CA THR A 208 3.26 -6.20 -11.32
C THR A 208 1.78 -6.56 -11.42
N PRO A 209 0.92 -5.58 -11.75
CA PRO A 209 -0.51 -5.80 -11.87
C PRO A 209 -0.81 -6.61 -13.13
N ILE A 210 -1.97 -7.28 -13.11
CA ILE A 210 -2.54 -7.98 -14.26
C ILE A 210 -3.11 -6.94 -15.23
N LEU A 211 -3.10 -7.25 -16.53
CA LEU A 211 -3.70 -6.37 -17.52
C LEU A 211 -5.20 -6.27 -17.26
N ASN A 212 -5.75 -5.06 -17.33
CA ASN A 212 -7.18 -4.85 -17.20
C ASN A 212 -7.86 -5.23 -18.52
N ASP A 213 -7.99 -6.52 -18.82
CA ASP A 213 -8.95 -6.94 -19.83
C ASP A 213 -10.33 -6.94 -19.16
N THR A 214 -11.23 -6.13 -19.71
CA THR A 214 -12.58 -5.77 -19.23
C THR A 214 -13.55 -6.95 -19.01
N THR A 215 -13.06 -8.19 -19.08
CA THR A 215 -13.83 -9.40 -18.86
C THR A 215 -13.37 -10.06 -17.55
N VAL A 216 -14.31 -10.26 -16.62
CA VAL A 216 -14.08 -10.97 -15.36
C VAL A 216 -13.74 -12.42 -15.65
N HIS A 217 -12.48 -12.67 -15.99
CA HIS A 217 -11.93 -13.99 -16.14
C HIS A 217 -10.84 -14.15 -15.10
N SER A 218 -10.81 -15.32 -14.46
CA SER A 218 -9.68 -15.69 -13.63
C SER A 218 -8.39 -15.51 -14.44
N PRO A 219 -7.29 -15.08 -13.80
CA PRO A 219 -6.04 -14.78 -14.51
C PRO A 219 -5.66 -15.94 -15.44
N THR A 220 -5.50 -15.63 -16.71
CA THR A 220 -5.13 -16.61 -17.74
C THR A 220 -3.64 -16.91 -17.69
N SER A 221 -3.20 -17.99 -18.34
CA SER A 221 -1.75 -18.26 -18.48
C SER A 221 -1.01 -17.11 -19.16
N ASP A 222 -1.68 -16.37 -20.05
CA ASP A 222 -1.09 -15.25 -20.77
C ASP A 222 -0.89 -14.04 -19.85
N ASP A 223 -1.81 -13.80 -18.92
CA ASP A 223 -1.67 -12.78 -17.88
C ASP A 223 -0.45 -13.04 -16.99
N TYR A 224 -0.22 -14.29 -16.59
CA TYR A 224 0.97 -14.66 -15.82
C TYR A 224 2.26 -14.51 -16.62
N ASN A 225 2.26 -14.86 -17.91
CA ASN A 225 3.40 -14.66 -18.78
C ASN A 225 3.71 -13.18 -18.95
N LEU A 226 2.69 -12.35 -19.13
CA LEU A 226 2.85 -10.91 -19.22
C LEU A 226 3.41 -10.31 -17.93
N LYS A 227 2.84 -10.70 -16.79
CA LYS A 227 3.32 -10.30 -15.46
C LYS A 227 4.81 -10.63 -15.29
N LYS A 228 5.24 -11.80 -15.75
CA LYS A 228 6.65 -12.21 -15.76
C LYS A 228 7.52 -11.32 -16.67
N HIS A 229 7.01 -10.91 -17.84
CA HIS A 229 7.73 -9.99 -18.73
C HIS A 229 7.90 -8.60 -18.11
N VAL A 230 6.81 -8.02 -17.58
CA VAL A 230 6.87 -6.71 -16.89
C VAL A 230 7.83 -6.78 -15.71
N CYS A 231 7.77 -7.86 -14.91
CA CYS A 231 8.68 -8.08 -13.80
C CYS A 231 10.15 -8.17 -14.29
N SER A 232 10.40 -8.82 -15.42
CA SER A 232 11.73 -8.86 -16.04
C SER A 232 12.22 -7.46 -16.44
N ASP A 233 11.35 -6.63 -17.03
CA ASP A 233 11.70 -5.26 -17.43
C ASP A 233 12.07 -4.41 -16.20
N ILE A 234 11.30 -4.54 -15.11
CA ILE A 234 11.58 -3.89 -13.82
C ILE A 234 12.93 -4.34 -13.26
N VAL A 235 13.20 -5.65 -13.25
CA VAL A 235 14.46 -6.22 -12.75
C VAL A 235 15.64 -5.74 -13.58
N ILE A 236 15.52 -5.68 -14.91
CA ILE A 236 16.57 -5.13 -15.78
C ILE A 236 16.85 -3.67 -15.43
N CYS A 237 15.82 -2.86 -15.19
CA CYS A 237 16.01 -1.46 -14.80
C CYS A 237 16.73 -1.33 -13.45
N ILE A 238 16.34 -2.12 -12.44
CA ILE A 238 16.93 -2.08 -11.09
C ILE A 238 18.39 -2.56 -11.11
N THR A 239 18.66 -3.69 -11.76
CA THR A 239 20.00 -4.29 -11.80
C THR A 239 20.96 -3.53 -12.71
N GLY A 240 20.42 -2.78 -13.68
CA GLY A 240 21.20 -1.87 -14.52
C GLY A 240 21.64 -0.58 -13.82
N PHE A 241 21.07 -0.26 -12.65
CA PHE A 241 21.44 0.94 -11.91
C PHE A 241 22.76 0.73 -11.16
N GLN A 242 23.67 1.69 -11.30
CA GLN A 242 24.99 1.69 -10.67
C GLN A 242 25.11 2.88 -9.73
N PHE A 243 25.57 2.63 -8.51
CA PHE A 243 25.83 3.69 -7.55
C PHE A 243 27.33 3.79 -7.24
N THR A 244 27.84 5.01 -7.25
CA THR A 244 29.22 5.34 -6.86
C THR A 244 29.30 5.92 -5.45
N ASP A 245 28.25 6.62 -5.00
CA ASP A 245 28.19 7.28 -3.69
C ASP A 245 26.93 6.83 -2.94
N LEU A 246 27.01 5.67 -2.28
CA LEU A 246 25.90 5.14 -1.50
C LEU A 246 25.67 5.89 -0.19
N THR A 247 24.41 6.16 0.12
CA THR A 247 24.04 6.57 1.48
C THR A 247 24.09 5.37 2.44
N PRO A 248 24.31 5.57 3.75
CA PRO A 248 24.32 4.48 4.72
C PRO A 248 23.04 3.61 4.73
N GLN A 249 21.86 4.15 4.37
CA GLN A 249 20.64 3.34 4.31
C GLN A 249 20.54 2.45 3.09
N MET A 250 21.15 2.83 1.96
CA MET A 250 21.09 2.00 0.74
C MET A 250 21.67 0.61 0.93
N PHE A 251 22.61 0.45 1.87
CA PHE A 251 23.15 -0.86 2.26
C PHE A 251 22.13 -1.77 2.95
N LYS A 252 21.07 -1.20 3.54
CA LYS A 252 19.97 -1.94 4.16
C LYS A 252 18.80 -2.15 3.22
N LEU A 253 18.76 -1.40 2.11
CA LEU A 253 17.63 -1.41 1.20
C LEU A 253 17.48 -2.78 0.54
N ARG A 254 16.33 -3.40 0.81
CA ARG A 254 15.86 -4.61 0.14
C ARG A 254 14.82 -4.22 -0.91
N ILE A 255 14.97 -4.75 -2.12
CA ILE A 255 13.94 -4.60 -3.16
C ILE A 255 13.30 -5.95 -3.42
N ASP A 256 12.00 -6.06 -3.16
CA ASP A 256 11.18 -7.22 -3.48
C ASP A 256 10.40 -6.95 -4.77
N THR A 257 10.34 -7.95 -5.65
CA THR A 257 9.46 -7.91 -6.82
C THR A 257 8.55 -9.13 -6.83
N ASP A 258 7.57 -9.18 -7.73
CA ASP A 258 6.77 -10.40 -7.93
C ASP A 258 7.58 -11.58 -8.52
N SER A 259 8.88 -11.41 -8.73
CA SER A 259 9.78 -12.52 -9.03
C SER A 259 10.04 -13.39 -7.78
N GLN A 260 10.59 -14.59 -7.97
CA GLN A 260 11.03 -15.42 -6.84
C GLN A 260 12.30 -14.89 -6.13
N TRP A 261 12.79 -13.73 -6.57
CA TRP A 261 14.07 -13.16 -6.17
C TRP A 261 13.84 -11.84 -5.43
N ASN A 262 14.58 -11.67 -4.34
CA ASN A 262 14.72 -10.39 -3.68
C ASN A 262 16.08 -9.82 -4.06
N PHE A 263 16.21 -8.50 -4.13
CA PHE A 263 17.41 -7.85 -4.57
C PHE A 263 18.09 -7.15 -3.41
N TRP A 264 19.39 -7.41 -3.28
CA TRP A 264 20.26 -6.77 -2.32
C TRP A 264 21.38 -6.05 -3.04
N LEU A 265 21.83 -4.95 -2.45
CA LEU A 265 22.91 -4.18 -2.99
C LEU A 265 24.25 -4.86 -2.66
N CYS A 266 25.04 -5.17 -3.68
CA CYS A 266 26.38 -5.75 -3.48
C CYS A 266 27.45 -4.86 -4.12
N LEU A 267 28.62 -4.81 -3.49
CA LEU A 267 29.82 -4.18 -4.04
C LEU A 267 30.36 -5.02 -5.20
N GLN A 268 30.64 -4.37 -6.34
CA GLN A 268 31.48 -4.93 -7.38
C GLN A 268 32.85 -4.25 -7.35
N GLU A 269 33.89 -5.04 -7.07
CA GLU A 269 35.27 -4.56 -7.07
C GLU A 269 35.82 -4.55 -8.49
N PHE A 270 35.78 -3.39 -9.14
CA PHE A 270 36.48 -3.08 -10.41
C PHE A 270 37.54 -1.99 -10.19
N GLU A 271 38.18 -1.49 -11.26
CA GLU A 271 39.15 -0.37 -11.18
C GLU A 271 38.58 0.87 -10.48
N LEU A 272 37.26 1.06 -10.52
CA LEU A 272 36.49 1.95 -9.66
C LEU A 272 35.38 1.13 -9.00
N PRO A 273 35.26 1.13 -7.66
CA PRO A 273 34.21 0.38 -6.98
C PRO A 273 32.84 0.99 -7.30
N PHE A 274 31.88 0.15 -7.67
CA PHE A 274 30.48 0.54 -7.82
C PHE A 274 29.58 -0.53 -7.23
N TYR A 275 28.35 -0.15 -6.89
CA TYR A 275 27.37 -1.05 -6.28
C TYR A 275 26.20 -1.29 -7.22
N THR A 276 25.76 -2.55 -7.27
CA THR A 276 24.62 -2.99 -8.10
C THR A 276 23.73 -3.93 -7.31
N PHE A 277 22.44 -3.98 -7.66
CA PHE A 277 21.52 -4.96 -7.10
C PHE A 277 21.74 -6.35 -7.68
N PHE A 278 21.87 -7.36 -6.81
CA PHE A 278 21.97 -8.76 -7.19
C PHE A 278 20.73 -9.54 -6.75
N PRO A 279 20.22 -10.46 -7.59
CA PRO A 279 19.13 -11.36 -7.22
C PRO A 279 19.61 -12.38 -6.19
N CYS A 280 18.87 -12.51 -5.09
CA CYS A 280 19.05 -13.52 -4.05
C CYS A 280 17.77 -14.33 -3.91
N SER A 281 17.88 -15.66 -3.79
CA SER A 281 16.68 -16.49 -3.61
C SER A 281 16.14 -16.33 -2.20
N SER A 282 14.82 -16.32 -2.04
CA SER A 282 14.18 -16.31 -0.72
C SER A 282 14.57 -17.50 0.16
N TYR A 283 15.07 -18.59 -0.43
CA TYR A 283 15.59 -19.77 0.28
C TYR A 283 17.00 -19.59 0.86
N MET A 284 17.72 -18.51 0.52
CA MET A 284 19.08 -18.22 0.99
C MET A 284 19.10 -17.26 2.20
N GLU A 285 17.95 -16.85 2.75
CA GLU A 285 17.85 -15.99 3.96
C GLU A 285 18.46 -16.61 5.24
N ARG A 286 19.10 -17.79 5.16
CA ARG A 286 19.77 -18.45 6.30
C ARG A 286 21.28 -18.30 6.37
N ILE A 287 21.91 -17.47 5.54
CA ILE A 287 23.36 -17.24 5.68
C ILE A 287 23.68 -15.76 5.60
N SER A 288 23.75 -15.14 6.78
CA SER A 288 24.54 -13.95 7.14
C SER A 288 24.54 -13.96 8.68
N ILE A 289 25.63 -14.30 9.39
CA ILE A 289 27.00 -13.76 9.38
C ILE A 289 28.03 -14.89 9.26
#